data_AF-A0A0T9V1T8-F1
#
_entry.id   AF-A0A0T9V1T8-F1
#
_cell.length_a   1.000
_cell.length_b   1.000
_cell.length_c   1.000
_cell.angle_alpha   90.00
_cell.angle_beta   90.00
_cell.angle_gamma   90.00
#
_symmetry.space_group_name_H-M   'P 1'
#
loop_
_entity.id
_entity.type
_entity.pdbx_description
1 polymer ?
#
loop_
_entity_poly.entity_id
_entity_poly.type
_entity_poly.pdbx_seq_one_letter_code
_entity_poly.pdbx_strand_id
1 'polypeptide(L)'
;MLTWNGFVEMLGCSKVSTKFIRLPQEFNELPNLDESVLGDRKYYSFFSCGVLFLLEDDQVDQIIFYVEADEGFSMYQGALPVPSGSSESEVIHLLGMPTFLGGGNTDMLLGYINRWIKYDKKGYSLHLQFNKNNVLCRVTLMR
;
A
#
# COMPACT_ATOMS: atom_id res chain seq x y z
N MET A 1 2.94 -0.08 16.56
CA MET A 1 2.73 -0.56 15.17
C MET A 1 1.28 -0.98 15.02
N LEU A 2 0.59 -0.36 14.05
CA LEU A 2 -0.84 -0.51 13.85
C LEU A 2 -1.22 -1.93 13.41
N THR A 3 -2.41 -2.38 13.80
CA THR A 3 -2.99 -3.62 13.26
C THR A 3 -3.52 -3.38 11.86
N TRP A 4 -3.72 -4.45 11.09
CA TRP A 4 -4.34 -4.35 9.75
C TRP A 4 -5.68 -3.61 9.77
N ASN A 5 -6.55 -3.92 10.73
CA ASN A 5 -7.82 -3.20 10.89
C ASN A 5 -7.61 -1.72 11.23
N GLY A 6 -6.57 -1.39 12.01
CA GLY A 6 -6.19 -0.01 12.28
C GLY A 6 -5.82 0.78 11.02
N PHE A 7 -5.17 0.14 10.04
CA PHE A 7 -4.90 0.75 8.73
C PHE A 7 -6.17 0.91 7.89
N VAL A 8 -7.06 -0.10 7.88
CA VAL A 8 -8.36 0.02 7.18
C VAL A 8 -9.18 1.18 7.75
N GLU A 9 -9.25 1.32 9.07
CA GLU A 9 -9.91 2.46 9.74
C GLU A 9 -9.23 3.81 9.48
N MET A 10 -7.97 3.81 9.06
CA MET A 10 -7.23 5.03 8.73
C MET A 10 -7.66 5.60 7.37
N LEU A 11 -8.22 4.78 6.47
CA LEU A 11 -8.76 5.26 5.20
C LEU A 11 -9.88 6.29 5.46
N GLY A 12 -9.80 7.42 4.77
CA GLY A 12 -10.68 8.57 4.94
C GLY A 12 -10.42 9.40 6.20
N CYS A 13 -9.47 9.03 7.08
CA CYS A 13 -9.10 9.87 8.20
C CYS A 13 -8.45 11.16 7.69
N SER A 14 -8.84 12.29 8.29
CA SER A 14 -8.20 13.57 8.02
C SER A 14 -6.78 13.62 8.59
N LYS A 15 -5.88 14.34 7.92
CA LYS A 15 -4.51 14.60 8.40
C LYS A 15 -4.47 15.27 9.78
N VAL A 16 -5.52 15.99 10.18
CA VAL A 16 -5.60 16.64 11.50
C VAL A 16 -6.23 15.74 12.57
N SER A 17 -6.62 14.52 12.22
CA SER A 17 -7.14 13.57 13.18
C SER A 17 -6.04 13.11 14.14
N THR A 18 -6.40 12.85 15.40
CA THR A 18 -5.48 12.31 16.40
C THR A 18 -4.85 10.99 15.96
N LYS A 19 -5.60 10.15 15.21
CA LYS A 19 -5.07 8.89 14.67
C LYS A 19 -3.91 9.15 13.70
N PHE A 20 -4.08 10.08 12.76
CA PHE A 20 -3.06 10.40 11.77
C PHE A 20 -1.84 11.12 12.38
N ILE A 21 -2.06 12.11 13.24
CA ILE A 21 -0.99 12.90 13.88
C ILE A 21 -0.05 12.02 14.72
N ARG A 22 -0.53 10.87 15.22
CA ARG A 22 0.27 9.93 16.03
C ARG A 22 1.08 8.92 15.20
N LEU A 23 0.92 8.87 13.88
CA LEU A 23 1.68 7.94 13.02
C LEU A 23 3.20 8.02 13.23
N PRO A 24 3.83 9.20 13.35
CA PRO A 24 5.27 9.26 13.57
C PRO A 24 5.73 8.62 14.88
N GLN A 25 4.89 8.68 15.91
CA GLN A 25 5.15 8.04 17.20
C GLN A 25 4.96 6.53 17.11
N GLU A 26 3.92 6.07 16.40
CA GLU A 26 3.64 4.64 16.19
C GLU A 26 4.69 3.92 15.35
N PHE A 27 5.29 4.65 14.40
CA PHE A 27 6.36 4.15 13.54
C PHE A 27 7.76 4.43 14.10
N ASN A 28 7.88 5.29 15.11
CA ASN A 28 9.16 5.81 15.58
C ASN A 28 10.01 6.38 14.41
N GLU A 29 9.34 7.09 13.50
CA GLU A 29 9.91 7.65 12.28
C GLU A 29 9.13 8.91 11.89
N LEU A 30 9.81 9.98 11.49
CA LEU A 30 9.15 11.15 10.89
C LEU A 30 8.94 10.90 9.39
N PRO A 31 7.76 11.20 8.84
CA PRO A 31 7.53 11.04 7.41
C PRO A 31 8.32 12.07 6.62
N ASN A 32 8.81 11.67 5.46
CA ASN A 32 9.15 12.60 4.40
C ASN A 32 7.86 13.07 3.71
N LEU A 33 7.71 14.38 3.55
CA LEU A 33 6.53 15.03 2.99
C LEU A 33 6.82 15.48 1.57
N ASP A 34 5.98 15.05 0.63
CA ASP A 34 5.99 15.52 -0.75
C ASP A 34 4.57 15.84 -1.22
N GLU A 35 4.44 16.66 -2.25
CA GLU A 35 3.15 17.07 -2.82
C GLU A 35 3.16 16.86 -4.34
N SER A 36 2.00 16.53 -4.91
CA SER A 36 1.86 16.51 -6.36
C SER A 36 2.11 17.90 -6.94
N VAL A 37 2.42 17.95 -8.24
CA VAL A 37 2.61 19.23 -8.98
C VAL A 37 1.38 20.15 -8.86
N LEU A 38 0.19 19.58 -8.73
CA LEU A 38 -1.06 20.31 -8.59
C LEU A 38 -1.41 20.66 -7.12
N GLY A 39 -0.67 20.10 -6.15
CA GLY A 39 -0.91 20.28 -4.71
C GLY A 39 -2.17 19.60 -4.18
N ASP A 40 -2.85 18.83 -5.03
CA ASP A 40 -4.09 18.09 -4.71
C ASP A 40 -3.82 16.78 -3.94
N ARG A 41 -2.59 16.26 -4.06
CA ARG A 41 -2.17 15.02 -3.40
C ARG A 41 -0.94 15.26 -2.53
N LYS A 42 -0.93 14.62 -1.37
CA LYS A 42 0.17 14.69 -0.41
C LYS A 42 0.66 13.31 -0.06
N TYR A 43 1.97 13.15 -0.03
CA TYR A 43 2.66 11.89 0.21
C TYR A 43 3.39 11.97 1.54
N TYR A 44 3.10 11.03 2.44
CA TYR A 44 3.76 10.89 3.73
C TYR A 44 4.52 9.57 3.72
N SER A 45 5.80 9.64 3.38
CA SER A 45 6.68 8.50 3.18
C SER A 45 7.45 8.17 4.47
N PHE A 46 7.15 7.01 5.06
CA PHE A 46 7.92 6.41 6.16
C PHE A 46 8.87 5.37 5.57
N PHE A 47 9.99 5.85 5.03
CA PHE A 47 10.94 5.04 4.24
C PHE A 47 11.50 3.85 5.02
N SER A 48 11.85 4.04 6.29
CA SER A 48 12.44 2.99 7.14
C SER A 48 11.39 1.95 7.54
N CYS A 49 10.13 2.37 7.70
CA CYS A 49 9.02 1.47 7.99
C CYS A 49 8.46 0.77 6.75
N GLY A 50 8.75 1.24 5.53
CA GLY A 50 8.21 0.66 4.30
C GLY A 50 6.73 0.99 4.07
N VAL A 51 6.28 2.17 4.52
CA VAL A 51 4.87 2.59 4.42
C VAL A 51 4.76 3.98 3.79
N LEU A 52 3.85 4.14 2.85
CA LEU A 52 3.49 5.42 2.25
C LEU A 52 2.00 5.68 2.42
N PHE A 53 1.64 6.87 2.90
CA PHE A 53 0.27 7.35 2.89
C PHE A 53 0.10 8.38 1.78
N LEU A 54 -0.89 8.15 0.92
CA LEU A 54 -1.34 9.11 -0.08
C LEU A 54 -2.62 9.76 0.42
N LEU A 55 -2.60 11.07 0.52
CA LEU A 55 -3.76 11.87 0.89
C LEU A 55 -4.29 12.62 -0.33
N GLU A 56 -5.60 12.63 -0.46
CA GLU A 56 -6.37 13.44 -1.42
C GLU A 56 -7.40 14.24 -0.61
N ASP A 57 -7.55 15.54 -0.90
CA ASP A 57 -8.39 16.46 -0.10
C ASP A 57 -8.11 16.41 1.41
N ASP A 58 -6.83 16.30 1.78
CA ASP A 58 -6.35 16.19 3.17
C ASP A 58 -6.91 14.98 3.97
N GLN A 59 -7.44 13.98 3.27
CA GLN A 59 -7.88 12.70 3.82
C GLN A 59 -7.06 11.55 3.25
N VAL A 60 -6.81 10.51 4.05
CA VAL A 60 -6.07 9.32 3.59
C VAL A 60 -6.88 8.59 2.52
N ASP A 61 -6.39 8.60 1.28
CA ASP A 61 -6.98 7.86 0.17
C ASP A 61 -6.36 6.48 0.01
N GLN A 62 -5.02 6.40 0.14
CA GLN A 62 -4.28 5.14 -0.01
C GLN A 62 -3.21 4.96 1.05
N ILE A 63 -2.94 3.69 1.35
CA ILE A 63 -1.84 3.26 2.21
C ILE A 63 -1.11 2.14 1.47
N ILE A 64 0.15 2.37 1.16
CA ILE A 64 1.01 1.45 0.42
C ILE A 64 2.02 0.84 1.38
N PHE A 65 2.16 -0.47 1.32
CA PHE A 65 3.14 -1.26 2.08
C PHE A 65 4.11 -1.90 1.10
N TYR A 66 5.40 -1.63 1.31
CA TYR A 66 6.50 -2.21 0.54
C TYR A 66 6.87 -3.55 1.15
N VAL A 67 6.62 -4.65 0.44
CA VAL A 67 6.84 -6.04 0.93
C VAL A 67 8.26 -6.52 0.58
N GLU A 68 8.93 -5.80 -0.31
CA GLU A 68 10.37 -5.87 -0.55
C GLU A 68 10.93 -4.44 -0.58
N ALA A 69 12.25 -4.29 -0.45
CA ALA A 69 12.87 -2.97 -0.55
C ALA A 69 12.82 -2.48 -2.01
N ASP A 70 12.21 -1.31 -2.23
CA ASP A 70 11.99 -0.74 -3.56
C ASP A 70 11.74 0.78 -3.45
N GLU A 71 12.08 1.55 -4.48
CA GLU A 71 11.87 3.02 -4.54
C GLU A 71 12.43 3.80 -3.33
N GLY A 72 13.47 3.27 -2.66
CA GLY A 72 14.06 3.86 -1.45
C GLY A 72 13.35 3.49 -0.14
N PHE A 73 12.25 2.74 -0.19
CA PHE A 73 11.59 2.18 0.98
C PHE A 73 12.25 0.88 1.43
N SER A 74 12.29 0.68 2.74
CA SER A 74 12.61 -0.58 3.37
C SER A 74 11.41 -1.53 3.33
N MET A 75 11.65 -2.81 3.62
CA MET A 75 10.57 -3.80 3.75
C MET A 75 9.73 -3.56 5.00
N TYR A 76 8.42 -3.47 4.84
CA TYR A 76 7.45 -3.41 5.92
C TYR A 76 7.49 -4.69 6.77
N GLN A 77 7.65 -4.53 8.09
CA GLN A 77 7.80 -5.64 9.04
C GLN A 77 6.51 -6.00 9.80
N GLY A 78 5.43 -5.25 9.57
CA GLY A 78 4.17 -5.48 10.28
C GLY A 78 3.31 -6.57 9.65
N ALA A 79 2.17 -6.83 10.27
CA ALA A 79 1.22 -7.83 9.79
C ALA A 79 0.53 -7.36 8.49
N LEU A 80 0.48 -8.26 7.50
CA LEU A 80 -0.23 -8.12 6.23
C LEU A 80 -1.42 -9.10 6.17
N PRO A 81 -2.41 -8.88 5.30
CA PRO A 81 -3.58 -9.77 5.18
C PRO A 81 -3.23 -11.12 4.53
N VAL A 82 -2.02 -11.24 3.97
CA VAL A 82 -1.44 -12.44 3.36
C VAL A 82 0.05 -12.49 3.71
N PRO A 83 0.69 -13.68 3.72
CA PRO A 83 2.13 -13.79 3.92
C PRO A 83 2.93 -13.02 2.86
N SER A 84 4.02 -12.37 3.27
CA SER A 84 4.87 -11.54 2.40
C SER A 84 5.52 -12.30 1.24
N GLY A 85 5.78 -13.59 1.40
CA GLY A 85 6.35 -14.45 0.36
C GLY A 85 5.33 -15.09 -0.60
N SER A 86 4.05 -14.74 -0.49
CA SER A 86 2.98 -15.40 -1.26
C SER A 86 3.08 -15.11 -2.76
N SER A 87 2.79 -16.13 -3.55
CA SER A 87 2.49 -16.02 -4.98
C SER A 87 1.04 -15.64 -5.27
N GLU A 88 0.74 -15.23 -6.50
CA GLU A 88 -0.63 -14.91 -6.93
C GLU A 88 -1.60 -16.07 -6.63
N SER A 89 -1.22 -17.30 -6.95
CA SER A 89 -2.04 -18.49 -6.72
C SER A 89 -2.30 -18.79 -5.24
N GLU A 90 -1.32 -18.56 -4.36
CA GLU A 90 -1.47 -18.76 -2.92
C GLU A 90 -2.41 -17.70 -2.33
N VAL A 91 -2.29 -16.46 -2.79
CA VAL A 91 -3.21 -15.38 -2.40
C VAL A 91 -4.64 -15.70 -2.85
N ILE A 92 -4.83 -16.16 -4.09
CA ILE A 92 -6.15 -16.55 -4.60
C ILE A 92 -6.72 -17.74 -3.80
N HIS A 93 -5.88 -18.69 -3.41
CA HIS A 93 -6.29 -19.79 -2.55
C HIS A 93 -6.76 -19.31 -1.17
N LEU A 94 -6.08 -18.32 -0.57
CA LEU A 94 -6.40 -17.77 0.75
C LEU A 94 -7.61 -16.82 0.76
N LEU A 95 -7.70 -15.94 -0.23
CA LEU A 95 -8.66 -14.84 -0.26
C LEU A 95 -9.83 -15.08 -1.23
N GLY A 96 -9.76 -16.13 -2.04
CA GLY A 96 -10.69 -16.39 -3.13
C GLY A 96 -10.34 -15.62 -4.41
N MET A 97 -11.25 -15.66 -5.38
CA MET A 97 -11.07 -15.01 -6.68
C MET A 97 -11.06 -13.48 -6.54
N PRO A 98 -10.11 -12.77 -7.18
CA PRO A 98 -10.07 -11.33 -7.16
C PRO A 98 -11.19 -10.74 -8.02
N THR A 99 -11.60 -9.51 -7.68
CA THR A 99 -12.57 -8.73 -8.47
C THR A 99 -11.97 -8.28 -9.79
N PHE A 100 -10.69 -7.87 -9.77
CA PHE A 100 -9.95 -7.45 -10.95
C PHE A 100 -8.53 -8.00 -10.92
N LEU A 101 -7.92 -8.10 -12.10
CA LEU A 101 -6.53 -8.50 -12.30
C LEU A 101 -5.96 -7.78 -13.50
N GLY A 102 -4.65 -7.53 -13.51
CA GLY A 102 -3.98 -6.83 -14.59
C GLY A 102 -2.46 -6.89 -14.50
N GLY A 103 -1.79 -6.23 -15.45
CA GLY A 103 -0.34 -6.27 -15.56
C GLY A 103 0.20 -7.65 -15.97
N GLY A 104 1.51 -7.84 -15.77
CA GLY A 104 2.26 -9.00 -16.26
C GLY A 104 2.68 -8.88 -17.73
N ASN A 105 2.55 -7.69 -18.32
CA ASN A 105 2.94 -7.37 -19.68
C ASN A 105 4.10 -6.37 -19.70
N THR A 106 4.83 -6.35 -20.80
CA THR A 106 5.85 -5.33 -21.06
C THR A 106 5.23 -4.21 -21.88
N ASP A 107 5.32 -2.99 -21.39
CA ASP A 107 5.00 -1.78 -22.13
C ASP A 107 6.28 -1.20 -22.76
N MET A 108 6.16 -0.61 -23.95
CA MET A 108 7.32 -0.11 -24.71
C MET A 108 8.00 1.09 -24.06
N LEU A 109 7.26 1.91 -23.30
CA LEU A 109 7.77 3.10 -22.63
C LEU A 109 8.09 2.84 -21.17
N LEU A 110 7.20 2.11 -20.48
CA LEU A 110 7.28 1.89 -19.03
C LEU A 110 8.02 0.62 -18.63
N GLY A 111 8.40 -0.22 -19.61
CA GLY A 111 9.04 -1.50 -19.35
C GLY A 111 8.06 -2.52 -18.77
N TYR A 112 8.55 -3.43 -17.94
CA TYR A 112 7.71 -4.48 -17.37
C TYR A 112 6.76 -3.92 -16.32
N ILE A 113 5.46 -4.11 -16.53
CA ILE A 113 4.42 -3.78 -15.56
C ILE A 113 4.14 -5.03 -14.73
N ASN A 114 4.41 -4.93 -13.42
CA ASN A 114 4.17 -6.02 -12.48
C ASN A 114 2.72 -6.51 -12.53
N ARG A 115 2.55 -7.82 -12.37
CA ARG A 115 1.25 -8.48 -12.27
C ARG A 115 0.56 -8.02 -10.99
N TRP A 116 -0.75 -7.83 -11.03
CA TRP A 116 -1.50 -7.43 -9.84
C TRP A 116 -2.92 -7.97 -9.84
N ILE A 117 -3.49 -8.08 -8.64
CA ILE A 117 -4.88 -8.45 -8.40
C ILE A 117 -5.51 -7.48 -7.40
N LYS A 118 -6.83 -7.28 -7.50
CA LYS A 118 -7.60 -6.37 -6.67
C LYS A 118 -8.83 -7.08 -6.10
N TYR A 119 -9.08 -6.85 -4.82
CA TYR A 119 -10.27 -7.29 -4.10
C TYR A 119 -11.06 -6.07 -3.64
N ASP A 120 -12.28 -5.92 -4.13
CA ASP A 120 -13.20 -4.91 -3.62
C ASP A 120 -13.91 -5.48 -2.39
N LYS A 121 -13.66 -4.86 -1.24
CA LYS A 121 -14.29 -5.21 0.03
C LYS A 121 -15.30 -4.12 0.41
N LYS A 122 -16.15 -4.40 1.39
CA LYS A 122 -17.11 -3.41 1.87
C LYS A 122 -16.35 -2.24 2.51
N GLY A 123 -16.31 -1.11 1.81
CA GLY A 123 -15.75 0.16 2.29
C GLY A 123 -14.25 0.37 2.05
N TYR A 124 -13.58 -0.52 1.32
CA TYR A 124 -12.21 -0.32 0.83
C TYR A 124 -11.85 -1.33 -0.26
N SER A 125 -10.79 -1.04 -0.99
CA SER A 125 -10.16 -1.96 -1.94
C SER A 125 -8.80 -2.43 -1.43
N LEU A 126 -8.48 -3.71 -1.64
CA LEU A 126 -7.16 -4.29 -1.41
C LEU A 126 -6.52 -4.63 -2.75
N HIS A 127 -5.39 -4.01 -3.06
CA HIS A 127 -4.61 -4.28 -4.26
C HIS A 127 -3.27 -4.94 -3.89
N LEU A 128 -2.93 -6.00 -4.60
CA LEU A 128 -1.76 -6.83 -4.34
C LEU A 128 -0.96 -6.95 -5.64
N GLN A 129 0.32 -6.58 -5.59
CA GLN A 129 1.21 -6.59 -6.73
C GLN A 129 2.32 -7.62 -6.54
N PHE A 130 2.66 -8.33 -7.61
CA PHE A 130 3.65 -9.39 -7.64
C PHE A 130 4.79 -9.00 -8.58
N ASN A 131 6.03 -9.22 -8.11
CA ASN A 131 7.22 -8.97 -8.91
C ASN A 131 7.35 -9.98 -10.07
N LYS A 132 8.41 -9.86 -10.88
CA LYS A 132 8.68 -10.74 -12.03
C LYS A 132 8.80 -12.23 -11.68
N ASN A 133 9.09 -12.55 -10.42
CA ASN A 133 9.21 -13.92 -9.94
C ASN A 133 7.89 -14.46 -9.33
N ASN A 134 6.78 -13.73 -9.52
CA ASN A 134 5.47 -14.07 -8.96
C ASN A 134 5.50 -14.12 -7.42
N VAL A 135 6.20 -13.18 -6.78
CA VAL A 135 6.24 -13.01 -5.32
C VAL A 135 5.65 -11.64 -4.98
N LEU A 136 4.80 -11.59 -3.95
CA LEU A 136 4.18 -10.36 -3.47
C LEU A 136 5.25 -9.31 -3.13
N CYS A 137 5.18 -8.14 -3.77
CA CYS A 137 6.13 -7.05 -3.59
C CYS A 137 5.48 -5.77 -3.05
N ARG A 138 4.18 -5.56 -3.28
CA ARG A 138 3.46 -4.36 -2.84
C ARG A 138 2.03 -4.68 -2.45
N VAL A 139 1.58 -4.10 -1.34
CA VAL A 139 0.18 -4.15 -0.89
C VAL A 139 -0.34 -2.73 -0.80
N THR A 140 -1.54 -2.48 -1.32
CA THR A 140 -2.18 -1.17 -1.24
C THR A 140 -3.60 -1.30 -0.69
N LEU A 141 -3.89 -0.55 0.36
CA LEU A 141 -5.25 -0.24 0.79
C LEU A 141 -5.70 1.04 0.10
N MET A 142 -6.90 1.05 -0.47
CA MET A 142 -7.49 2.22 -1.13
C MET A 142 -8.92 2.40 -0.63
N ARG A 143 -9.34 3.65 -0.48
CA ARG A 143 -10.71 3.99 -0.07
C ARG A 143 -11.77 3.55 -1.10
#